data_AF-A0A368NBM0-F1
#
_entry.id   AF-A0A368NBM0-F1
#
_cell.length_a   1.000
_cell.length_b   1.000
_cell.length_c   1.000
_cell.angle_alpha   90.00
_cell.angle_beta   90.00
_cell.angle_gamma   90.00
#
_symmetry.space_group_name_H-M   'P 1'
#
loop_
_entity.id
_entity.type
_entity.pdbx_description
1 polymer ?
#
loop_
_entity_poly.entity_id
_entity_poly.type
_entity_poly.pdbx_seq_one_letter_code
_entity_poly.pdbx_strand_id
1 'polypeptide(L)' 'MELEEGMVRKIAISVGAVGVFVAFVVGIGTTFNDGGLGSAGGLALVGAIVLFIVLMAVVGLFLSD' A
#
# COMPACT_ATOMS: atom_id res chain seq x y z
N MET A 1 -25.47 -12.91 4.05
CA MET A 1 -24.13 -13.47 4.28
C MET A 1 -23.62 -12.85 5.57
N GLU A 2 -23.67 -13.60 6.66
CA GLU A 2 -23.17 -13.16 7.97
C GLU A 2 -21.66 -13.43 7.94
N LEU A 3 -20.89 -12.41 7.57
CA LEU A 3 -19.44 -12.52 7.57
C LEU A 3 -19.02 -12.59 9.03
N GLU A 4 -18.48 -13.73 9.47
CA GLU A 4 -17.90 -13.89 10.81
C GLU A 4 -17.01 -12.67 11.11
N GLU A 5 -17.17 -12.05 12.29
CA GLU A 5 -16.50 -10.77 12.64
C GLU A 5 -14.98 -10.80 12.40
N GLY A 6 -14.36 -11.98 12.56
CA GLY A 6 -12.95 -12.20 12.25
C GLY A 6 -12.59 -12.05 10.77
N MET A 7 -13.47 -12.47 9.85
CA MET A 7 -13.23 -12.42 8.41
C MET A 7 -13.36 -11.00 7.85
N VAL A 8 -14.35 -10.24 8.32
CA VAL A 8 -14.51 -8.81 7.95
C VAL A 8 -13.28 -8.01 8.36
N ARG A 9 -12.75 -8.26 9.56
CA ARG A 9 -11.55 -7.57 10.06
C ARG A 9 -10.31 -7.87 9.20
N LYS A 10 -10.08 -9.13 8.83
CA LYS A 10 -8.94 -9.52 7.97
C LYS A 10 -9.03 -8.87 6.58
N ILE A 11 -10.22 -8.82 5.99
CA ILE A 11 -10.47 -8.14 4.72
C ILE A 11 -10.24 -6.63 4.87
N ALA A 12 -10.82 -6.00 5.90
CA ALA A 12 -10.70 -4.56 6.12
C ALA A 12 -9.24 -4.11 6.29
N ILE A 13 -8.42 -4.88 7.02
CA ILE A 13 -6.99 -4.56 7.19
C ILE A 13 -6.25 -4.68 5.86
N SER A 14 -6.51 -5.74 5.09
CA SER A 14 -5.85 -5.96 3.79
C SER A 14 -6.24 -4.88 2.77
N VAL A 15 -7.52 -4.53 2.70
CA VAL A 15 -8.01 -3.44 1.85
C VAL A 15 -7.44 -2.10 2.29
N GLY A 16 -7.35 -1.86 3.60
CA GLY A 16 -6.72 -0.67 4.16
C GLY A 16 -5.25 -0.53 3.75
N ALA A 17 -4.49 -1.63 3.81
CA ALA A 17 -3.09 -1.68 3.38
C ALA A 17 -2.91 -1.31 1.89
N VAL A 18 -3.79 -1.84 1.02
CA VAL A 18 -3.81 -1.48 -0.40
C VAL A 18 -4.17 0.00 -0.58
N GLY A 19 -5.14 0.52 0.18
CA GLY A 19 -5.51 1.93 0.15
C GLY A 19 -4.35 2.87 0.50
N VAL A 20 -3.55 2.50 1.51
CA VAL A 20 -2.32 3.24 1.87
C VAL A 20 -1.32 3.25 0.71
N PHE A 21 -1.13 2.11 0.03
CA PHE A 21 -0.24 2.06 -1.13
C PHE A 21 -0.71 2.96 -2.27
N VAL A 22 -2.01 2.94 -2.58
CA VAL A 22 -2.58 3.84 -3.59
C VAL A 22 -2.35 5.31 -3.22
N ALA A 23 -2.55 5.68 -1.95
CA ALA A 23 -2.27 7.03 -1.48
C ALA A 23 -0.80 7.43 -1.66
N PHE A 24 0.14 6.53 -1.41
CA PHE A 24 1.57 6.76 -1.68
C PHE A 24 1.85 6.99 -3.16
N VAL A 25 1.30 6.15 -4.04
CA VAL A 25 1.49 6.28 -5.50
C VAL A 25 0.93 7.60 -5.99
N VAL A 26 -0.26 7.99 -5.54
CA VAL A 26 -0.88 9.29 -5.88
C VAL A 26 -0.04 10.45 -5.33
N GLY A 27 0.43 10.36 -4.08
CA GLY A 27 1.30 11.38 -3.48
C GLY A 27 2.60 11.57 -4.24
N ILE A 28 3.26 10.48 -4.64
CA ILE A 28 4.47 10.53 -5.47
C ILE A 28 4.14 11.10 -6.85
N GLY A 29 3.07 10.62 -7.47
CA GLY A 29 2.60 11.12 -8.77
C GLY A 29 2.43 12.63 -8.73
N THR A 30 1.61 13.14 -7.81
CA THR A 30 1.34 14.59 -7.68
C THR A 30 2.58 15.41 -7.31
N THR A 31 3.51 14.87 -6.53
CA THR A 31 4.73 15.58 -6.08
C THR A 31 5.79 15.66 -7.17
N PHE A 32 5.94 14.61 -7.99
CA PHE A 32 6.99 14.50 -9.00
C PHE A 32 6.48 14.72 -10.44
N ASN A 33 5.24 15.19 -10.63
CA ASN A 33 4.63 15.43 -11.94
C ASN A 33 5.14 16.72 -12.62
N ASP A 34 6.45 16.79 -12.89
CA ASP A 34 7.08 17.92 -13.57
C ASP A 34 7.53 17.50 -14.99
N GLY A 35 6.54 17.26 -15.86
CA GLY A 35 6.76 16.77 -17.24
C GLY A 35 6.92 15.25 -17.40
N GLY A 36 6.79 14.49 -16.31
CA GLY A 36 6.85 13.03 -16.25
C GLY A 36 7.47 12.53 -14.94
N LEU A 37 7.52 11.21 -14.72
CA LEU A 37 8.33 10.65 -13.63
C LEU A 37 9.82 10.76 -14.02
N GLY A 38 10.46 11.88 -13.68
CA GLY A 38 11.92 11.99 -13.75
C GLY A 38 12.62 10.91 -12.90
N SER A 39 13.94 10.78 -13.00
CA SER A 39 14.70 9.71 -12.31
C SER A 39 14.45 9.65 -10.79
N ALA A 40 14.26 10.80 -10.13
CA ALA A 40 13.91 10.87 -8.72
C ALA A 40 12.50 10.34 -8.41
N GLY A 41 11.51 10.67 -9.24
CA GLY A 41 10.13 10.16 -9.09
C GLY A 41 10.04 8.66 -9.36
N GLY A 42 10.83 8.15 -10.31
CA GLY A 42 10.96 6.72 -10.56
C GLY A 42 11.55 5.96 -9.37
N LEU A 43 12.64 6.47 -8.78
CA LEU A 43 13.23 5.90 -7.57
C LEU A 43 12.28 5.97 -6.37
N ALA A 44 11.54 7.07 -6.21
CA ALA A 44 10.51 7.20 -5.17
C ALA A 44 9.40 6.15 -5.33
N LEU A 45 8.94 5.90 -6.57
CA LEU A 45 7.94 4.87 -6.87
C LEU A 45 8.46 3.47 -6.53
N VAL A 46 9.70 3.14 -6.91
CA VAL A 46 10.34 1.86 -6.55
C VAL A 46 10.43 1.73 -5.02
N GLY A 47 10.83 2.79 -4.32
CA GLY A 47 10.85 2.83 -2.85
C GLY A 47 9.47 2.57 -2.23
N ALA A 48 8.40 3.15 -2.80
CA ALA A 48 7.04 2.90 -2.35
C ALA A 48 6.59 1.46 -2.57
N ILE A 49 7.01 0.82 -3.67
CA ILE A 49 6.74 -0.60 -3.92
C ILE A 49 7.44 -1.48 -2.88
N VAL A 50 8.72 -1.21 -2.59
CA VAL A 50 9.47 -1.95 -1.55
C VAL A 50 8.81 -1.77 -0.18
N LEU A 51 8.43 -0.54 0.18
CA LEU A 51 7.69 -0.24 1.41
C LEU A 51 6.39 -1.05 1.45
N PHE A 52 5.62 -1.08 0.36
CA PHE A 52 4.37 -1.82 0.28
C PHE A 52 4.56 -3.32 0.49
N ILE A 53 5.59 -3.92 -0.12
CA ILE A 53 5.90 -5.34 0.09
C ILE A 53 6.20 -5.61 1.56
N VAL A 54 7.01 -4.76 2.21
CA VAL A 54 7.32 -4.89 3.64
C VAL A 54 6.07 -4.71 4.49
N LEU A 55 5.22 -3.74 4.16
CA LEU A 55 3.95 -3.50 4.84
C LEU A 55 3.05 -4.74 4.74
N MET A 56 2.92 -5.34 3.56
CA MET A 56 2.12 -6.55 3.37
C MET A 56 2.71 -7.75 4.08
N ALA A 57 4.03 -7.86 4.19
CA ALA A 57 4.67 -8.88 5.02
C ALA A 57 4.32 -8.69 6.50
N VAL A 58 4.39 -7.46 7.02
CA VAL A 58 3.99 -7.14 8.41
C VAL A 58 2.51 -7.42 8.64
N VAL A 59 1.63 -7.03 7.71
CA VAL A 59 0.20 -7.33 7.76
C VAL A 59 -0.03 -8.84 7.80
N GLY A 60 0.67 -9.60 6.95
CA GLY A 60 0.61 -11.07 6.95
C GLY A 60 1.00 -11.68 8.29
N LEU A 61 2.08 -11.19 8.91
CA LEU A 61 2.47 -11.61 10.26
C LEU A 61 1.42 -11.25 11.32
N PHE A 62 0.83 -10.06 11.23
CA PHE A 62 -0.18 -9.58 12.18
C PHE A 62 -1.53 -10.31 12.06
N LEU A 63 -1.84 -10.85 10.88
CA LEU A 63 -3.06 -11.62 10.60
C LEU A 63 -2.88 -13.13 10.81
N SER A 64 -1.65 -13.58 11.06
CA SER A 64 -1.31 -15.00 11.27
C SER A 64 -1.72 -15.53 12.65
N ASP A 65 -2.16 -14.66 13.56
CA ASP A 65 -2.86 -15.00 14.81
C ASP A 65 -4.39 -15.14 14.63
#